data_AF-A0A7K0VXM8-F1
#
_entry.id   AF-A0A7K0VXM8-F1
#
_cell.length_a   1.000
_cell.length_b   1.000
_cell.length_c   1.000
_cell.angle_alpha   90.00
_cell.angle_beta   90.00
_cell.angle_gamma   90.00
#
_symmetry.space_group_name_H-M   'P 1'
#
loop_
_entity.id
_entity.type
_entity.pdbx_description
1 polymer ?
#
loop_
_entity_poly.entity_id
_entity_poly.type
_entity_poly.pdbx_seq_one_letter_code
_entity_poly.pdbx_strand_id
1 'polypeptide(L)'
;MASKDRERAENKLKRELEQLEAAKQASASERKSRIVIIGAVVLVVILGGIGIAKAMSGSSSSSDTASTDTSSNSKSTTGDKPTAANCKQVKTISTKAKQYNPGYDQIQLAKDKTLGLFLKTNCGDIEIEFEPNAPTLTKNMIFLANTGAPVQRIPGDEKSGVKNVEGYFDNSPCHRLTTSGIFVLQCGDPTGTGTG
;
A
#
# COMPACT_ATOMS: atom_id res chain seq x y z
N MET A 1 49.85 -29.20 9.28
CA MET A 1 48.59 -29.37 8.53
C MET A 1 47.58 -28.24 8.80
N ALA A 2 47.49 -27.68 10.01
CA ALA A 2 46.50 -26.63 10.35
C ALA A 2 46.60 -25.28 9.60
N SER A 3 47.77 -24.88 9.08
CA SER A 3 47.93 -23.60 8.38
C SER A 3 47.28 -23.57 6.99
N LYS A 4 47.28 -24.71 6.28
CA LYS A 4 46.77 -24.81 4.91
C LYS A 4 45.24 -24.73 4.85
N ASP A 5 44.57 -25.22 5.89
CA ASP A 5 43.10 -25.17 5.97
C ASP A 5 42.59 -23.77 6.34
N ARG A 6 43.35 -23.02 7.14
CA ARG A 6 43.04 -21.61 7.45
C ARG A 6 43.17 -20.71 6.21
N GLU A 7 44.20 -20.93 5.39
CA GLU A 7 44.38 -20.19 4.15
C GLU A 7 43.25 -20.47 3.14
N ARG A 8 42.76 -21.71 3.08
CA ARG A 8 41.58 -22.07 2.27
C ARG A 8 40.31 -21.41 2.79
N ALA A 9 40.12 -21.32 4.11
CA ALA A 9 38.96 -20.67 4.72
C ALA A 9 38.95 -19.16 4.44
N GLU A 10 40.09 -18.49 4.58
CA GLU A 10 40.23 -17.05 4.29
C GLU A 10 40.02 -16.75 2.80
N ASN A 11 40.56 -17.59 1.91
CA ASN A 11 40.33 -17.45 0.46
C ASN A 11 38.87 -17.70 0.07
N LYS A 12 38.15 -18.58 0.78
CA LYS A 12 36.72 -18.79 0.58
C LYS A 12 35.91 -17.57 1.03
N LEU A 13 36.23 -17.01 2.19
CA LEU A 13 35.58 -15.82 2.72
C LEU A 13 35.77 -14.60 1.79
N LYS A 14 36.97 -14.41 1.24
CA LYS A 14 37.26 -13.31 0.29
C LYS A 14 36.39 -13.40 -0.96
N ARG A 15 36.23 -14.60 -1.53
CA ARG A 15 35.36 -14.82 -2.70
C ARG A 15 33.90 -14.53 -2.40
N GLU A 16 33.43 -14.88 -1.20
CA GLU A 16 32.05 -14.57 -0.78
C GLU A 16 31.84 -13.06 -0.63
N LEU A 17 32.80 -12.34 -0.03
CA LEU A 17 32.74 -10.86 0.07
C LEU A 17 32.75 -10.19 -1.31
N GLU A 18 33.65 -10.62 -2.21
CA GLU A 18 33.71 -10.09 -3.58
C GLU A 18 32.40 -10.35 -4.37
N GLN A 19 31.79 -11.52 -4.19
CA GLN A 19 30.48 -11.85 -4.79
C GLN A 19 29.36 -10.97 -4.24
N LEU A 20 29.34 -10.68 -2.93
CA LEU A 20 28.36 -9.79 -2.32
C LEU A 20 28.47 -8.36 -2.84
N GLU A 21 29.69 -7.85 -3.04
CA GLU A 21 29.92 -6.51 -3.59
C GLU A 21 29.50 -6.43 -5.07
N ALA A 22 29.85 -7.43 -5.89
CA ALA A 22 29.44 -7.49 -7.29
C ALA A 22 27.91 -7.56 -7.44
N ALA A 23 27.21 -8.31 -6.57
CA ALA A 23 25.75 -8.39 -6.57
C ALA A 23 25.08 -7.06 -6.21
N LYS A 24 25.63 -6.31 -5.25
CA LYS A 24 25.14 -4.96 -4.91
C LYS A 24 25.29 -4.01 -6.11
N GLN A 25 26.42 -4.04 -6.81
CA GLN A 25 26.65 -3.18 -7.98
C GLN A 25 25.74 -3.55 -9.16
N ALA A 26 25.45 -4.85 -9.36
CA ALA A 26 24.50 -5.31 -10.39
C ALA A 26 23.06 -4.81 -10.13
N SER A 27 22.64 -4.73 -8.86
CA SER A 27 21.31 -4.19 -8.52
C SER A 27 21.16 -2.68 -8.71
N ALA A 28 22.26 -1.93 -8.78
CA ALA A 28 22.27 -0.47 -8.93
C ALA A 28 22.25 0.00 -10.39
N SER A 29 22.59 -0.85 -11.36
CA SER A 29 22.60 -0.48 -12.78
C SER A 29 21.20 -0.51 -13.40
N GLU A 30 20.32 -1.44 -13.00
CA GLU A 30 18.98 -1.58 -13.59
C GLU A 30 18.01 -0.43 -13.27
N ARG A 31 18.23 0.28 -12.14
CA ARG A 31 17.35 1.39 -11.72
C ARG A 31 17.66 2.71 -12.45
N LYS A 32 18.86 2.88 -13.02
CA LYS A 32 19.30 4.15 -13.61
C LYS A 32 18.57 4.48 -14.91
N SER A 33 18.28 3.48 -15.75
CA SER A 33 17.68 3.71 -17.07
C SER A 33 16.23 4.19 -17.01
N ARG A 34 15.45 3.78 -16.00
CA ARG A 34 14.04 4.23 -15.86
C ARG A 34 13.92 5.65 -15.28
N ILE A 35 14.83 6.04 -14.39
CA ILE A 35 14.81 7.37 -13.75
C ILE A 35 15.22 8.46 -14.76
N VAL A 36 16.20 8.18 -15.62
CA VAL A 36 16.65 9.15 -16.64
C VAL A 36 15.55 9.47 -17.67
N ILE A 37 14.76 8.46 -18.07
CA ILE A 37 13.66 8.66 -19.03
C ILE A 37 12.53 9.50 -18.43
N ILE A 38 12.13 9.22 -17.17
CA ILE A 38 11.06 9.98 -16.50
C ILE A 38 11.50 11.44 -16.25
N GLY A 39 12.75 11.66 -15.84
CA GLY A 39 13.30 13.01 -15.65
C GLY A 39 13.30 13.84 -16.93
N ALA A 40 13.64 13.23 -18.07
CA ALA A 40 13.65 13.92 -19.36
C ALA A 40 12.24 14.36 -19.82
N VAL A 41 11.21 13.52 -19.60
CA VAL A 41 9.82 13.87 -19.98
C VAL A 41 9.30 15.04 -19.16
N VAL A 42 9.55 15.08 -17.85
CA VAL A 42 9.13 16.20 -16.98
C VAL A 42 9.80 17.51 -17.40
N LEU A 43 11.09 17.47 -17.74
CA LEU A 43 11.85 18.65 -18.15
C LEU A 43 11.35 19.22 -19.50
N VAL A 44 11.01 18.35 -20.46
CA VAL A 44 10.43 18.77 -21.76
C VAL A 44 9.04 19.38 -21.60
N VAL A 45 8.21 18.89 -20.67
CA VAL A 45 6.88 19.49 -20.42
C VAL A 45 7.00 20.87 -19.76
N ILE A 46 7.96 21.07 -18.86
CA ILE A 46 8.21 22.38 -18.23
C ILE A 46 8.77 23.40 -19.23
N LEU A 47 9.67 22.98 -20.12
CA LEU A 47 10.23 23.87 -21.15
C LEU A 47 9.31 24.08 -22.36
N GLY A 48 8.48 23.10 -22.70
CA GLY A 48 7.52 23.17 -23.81
C GLY A 48 6.21 23.88 -23.46
N GLY A 49 5.88 24.04 -22.18
CA GLY A 49 4.66 24.73 -21.71
C GLY A 49 4.69 26.25 -21.80
N ILE A 50 5.86 26.86 -22.09
CA ILE A 50 5.99 28.32 -22.23
C ILE A 50 5.94 28.69 -23.71
N GLY A 51 4.75 28.64 -24.30
CA GLY A 51 4.57 29.01 -25.69
C GLY A 51 3.15 28.84 -26.18
N ILE A 52 2.19 29.55 -25.58
CA ILE A 52 1.03 30.25 -26.19
C ILE A 52 0.24 30.85 -25.02
N ALA A 53 0.61 32.07 -24.59
CA ALA A 53 -0.26 32.98 -23.84
C ALA A 53 0.42 34.36 -23.75
N LYS A 54 0.60 35.01 -24.91
CA LYS A 54 0.94 36.44 -24.97
C LYS A 54 0.01 37.15 -25.93
N ALA A 55 -1.25 37.27 -25.52
CA ALA A 55 -2.20 38.24 -26.04
C ALA A 55 -3.37 38.36 -25.05
N MET A 56 -3.15 39.04 -23.93
CA MET A 56 -4.09 39.99 -23.31
C MET A 56 -3.42 40.60 -22.08
N SER A 57 -3.35 41.93 -22.10
CA SER A 57 -2.72 42.80 -21.12
C SER A 57 -3.49 42.86 -19.81
N GLY A 58 -2.75 42.91 -18.69
CA GLY A 58 -3.28 43.28 -17.38
C GLY A 58 -2.21 43.22 -16.28
N SER A 59 -1.51 44.34 -16.08
CA SER A 59 -0.83 44.86 -14.86
C SER A 59 -1.23 44.15 -13.54
N SER A 60 -0.42 43.88 -12.50
CA SER A 60 0.90 44.35 -12.03
C SER A 60 1.33 43.53 -10.77
N SER A 61 2.63 43.27 -10.66
CA SER A 61 3.53 43.14 -9.49
C SER A 61 3.07 42.59 -8.11
N SER A 62 3.75 41.49 -7.73
CA SER A 62 4.64 41.28 -6.56
C SER A 62 4.14 41.06 -5.12
N SER A 63 4.51 39.85 -4.65
CA SER A 63 5.18 39.43 -3.40
C SER A 63 4.53 39.57 -2.00
N ASP A 64 4.40 38.38 -1.39
CA ASP A 64 4.63 37.97 0.00
C ASP A 64 4.07 38.81 1.16
N THR A 65 3.18 38.19 1.95
CA THR A 65 3.09 38.38 3.41
C THR A 65 2.43 37.16 4.07
N ALA A 66 3.08 36.66 5.11
CA ALA A 66 2.56 35.67 6.04
C ALA A 66 1.50 36.28 6.97
N SER A 67 0.43 35.52 7.27
CA SER A 67 -0.01 35.16 8.63
C SER A 67 -1.52 34.96 8.75
N THR A 68 -1.86 34.06 9.68
CA THR A 68 -3.01 34.05 10.60
C THR A 68 -4.40 33.65 10.11
N ASP A 69 -4.84 32.54 10.71
CA ASP A 69 -6.18 32.17 11.16
C ASP A 69 -7.35 33.06 10.73
N THR A 70 -8.30 32.44 10.02
CA THR A 70 -9.72 32.81 10.14
C THR A 70 -10.55 31.54 10.00
N SER A 71 -11.08 31.10 11.15
CA SER A 71 -12.18 30.16 11.26
C SER A 71 -13.32 30.59 10.34
N SER A 72 -13.59 29.80 9.30
CA SER A 72 -14.84 29.86 8.57
C SER A 72 -15.76 28.79 9.14
N ASN A 73 -16.54 29.19 10.13
CA ASN A 73 -17.64 28.40 10.70
C ASN A 73 -18.75 28.29 9.65
N SER A 74 -18.56 27.42 8.65
CA SER A 74 -19.64 27.03 7.74
C SER A 74 -20.53 26.04 8.46
N LYS A 75 -21.60 26.61 9.05
CA LYS A 75 -22.80 25.91 9.49
C LYS A 75 -23.35 25.08 8.32
N SER A 76 -22.94 23.82 8.28
CA SER A 76 -23.57 22.82 7.42
C SER A 76 -24.96 22.55 7.98
N THR A 77 -25.96 22.93 7.19
CA THR A 77 -27.33 22.47 7.28
C THR A 77 -27.37 20.96 7.46
N THR A 78 -28.20 20.51 8.40
CA THR A 78 -28.59 19.12 8.64
C THR A 78 -29.15 18.51 7.35
N GLY A 79 -28.26 18.00 6.51
CA GLY A 79 -28.59 17.06 5.44
C GLY A 79 -28.75 15.70 6.09
N ASP A 80 -29.92 15.10 5.91
CA ASP A 80 -30.24 13.76 6.38
C ASP A 80 -29.07 12.82 6.13
N LYS A 81 -28.54 12.29 7.24
CA LYS A 81 -27.60 11.17 7.23
C LYS A 81 -28.24 10.09 6.36
N PRO A 82 -27.55 9.54 5.34
CA PRO A 82 -28.06 8.35 4.67
C PRO A 82 -28.16 7.28 5.76
N THR A 83 -29.40 6.98 6.15
CA THR A 83 -29.67 5.88 7.07
C THR A 83 -29.37 4.65 6.26
N ALA A 84 -28.19 4.05 6.49
CA ALA A 84 -27.80 2.82 5.85
C ALA A 84 -28.78 1.74 6.28
N ALA A 85 -29.83 1.53 5.46
CA ALA A 85 -31.06 0.87 5.86
C ALA A 85 -30.89 -0.61 6.24
N ASN A 86 -29.70 -1.19 6.02
CA ASN A 86 -29.44 -2.63 6.21
C ASN A 86 -28.12 -2.93 6.95
N CYS A 87 -27.46 -1.93 7.55
CA CYS A 87 -26.23 -2.17 8.30
C CYS A 87 -26.53 -2.63 9.73
N LYS A 88 -25.94 -3.74 10.14
CA LYS A 88 -25.93 -4.19 11.53
C LYS A 88 -25.13 -3.19 12.39
N GLN A 89 -25.61 -2.88 13.59
CA GLN A 89 -24.86 -2.07 14.54
C GLN A 89 -23.63 -2.83 15.03
N VAL A 90 -22.47 -2.17 15.08
CA VAL A 90 -21.20 -2.77 15.54
C VAL A 90 -20.87 -2.20 16.91
N LYS A 91 -20.66 -3.08 17.91
CA LYS A 91 -20.34 -2.69 19.29
C LYS A 91 -18.83 -2.52 19.54
N THR A 92 -18.00 -3.11 18.68
CA THR A 92 -16.53 -3.13 18.83
C THR A 92 -15.88 -2.71 17.52
N ILE A 93 -15.24 -1.55 17.52
CA ILE A 93 -14.39 -1.09 16.41
C ILE A 93 -12.95 -1.12 16.91
N SER A 94 -12.05 -1.69 16.12
CA SER A 94 -10.63 -1.62 16.41
C SER A 94 -10.16 -0.17 16.30
N THR A 95 -9.47 0.31 17.33
CA THR A 95 -8.75 1.59 17.33
C THR A 95 -7.25 1.37 17.55
N LYS A 96 -6.81 0.11 17.60
CA LYS A 96 -5.42 -0.25 17.87
C LYS A 96 -4.67 -0.40 16.57
N ALA A 97 -3.47 0.17 16.52
CA ALA A 97 -2.54 -0.10 15.45
C ALA A 97 -2.21 -1.59 15.47
N LYS A 98 -2.42 -2.27 14.34
CA LYS A 98 -1.96 -3.65 14.15
C LYS A 98 -0.61 -3.59 13.45
N GLN A 99 0.32 -4.42 13.92
CA GLN A 99 1.59 -4.64 13.25
C GLN A 99 1.56 -6.02 12.60
N TYR A 100 2.26 -6.15 11.49
CA TYR A 100 2.50 -7.44 10.85
C TYR A 100 3.98 -7.54 10.48
N ASN A 101 4.53 -8.74 10.56
CA ASN A 101 5.85 -9.02 10.01
C ASN A 101 5.67 -9.38 8.53
N PRO A 102 6.35 -8.72 7.58
CA PRO A 102 6.21 -9.05 6.17
C PRO A 102 6.67 -10.49 5.91
N GLY A 103 5.73 -11.34 5.51
CA GLY A 103 5.97 -12.69 4.98
C GLY A 103 5.22 -12.93 3.66
N TYR A 104 4.84 -11.87 2.97
CA TYR A 104 4.03 -11.92 1.74
C TYR A 104 4.83 -12.46 0.54
N ASP A 105 6.16 -12.44 0.60
CA ASP A 105 7.06 -13.06 -0.38
C ASP A 105 6.87 -14.57 -0.46
N GLN A 106 6.55 -15.19 0.69
CA GLN A 106 6.24 -16.62 0.82
C GLN A 106 4.89 -17.02 0.20
N ILE A 107 4.03 -16.05 -0.14
CA ILE A 107 2.75 -16.36 -0.78
C ILE A 107 2.96 -16.74 -2.24
N GLN A 108 2.56 -17.97 -2.54
CA GLN A 108 2.44 -18.48 -3.90
C GLN A 108 1.04 -18.20 -4.42
N LEU A 109 0.94 -17.40 -5.48
CA LEU A 109 -0.33 -17.10 -6.12
C LEU A 109 -0.74 -18.31 -6.98
N ALA A 110 -1.98 -18.74 -6.86
CA ALA A 110 -2.53 -19.75 -7.75
C ALA A 110 -2.53 -19.20 -9.18
N LYS A 111 -1.80 -19.86 -10.08
CA LYS A 111 -1.89 -19.57 -11.51
C LYS A 111 -3.25 -20.06 -12.01
N ASP A 112 -3.85 -19.30 -12.91
CA ASP A 112 -5.12 -19.65 -13.60
C ASP A 112 -6.39 -19.60 -12.73
N LYS A 113 -6.36 -18.87 -11.59
CA LYS A 113 -7.55 -18.56 -10.80
C LYS A 113 -7.74 -17.06 -10.64
N THR A 114 -8.99 -16.61 -10.63
CA THR A 114 -9.35 -15.28 -10.14
C THR A 114 -9.06 -15.24 -8.64
N LEU A 115 -8.22 -14.29 -8.24
CA LEU A 115 -7.87 -14.04 -6.86
C LEU A 115 -8.61 -12.79 -6.40
N GLY A 116 -8.95 -12.74 -5.12
CA GLY A 116 -9.72 -11.64 -4.58
C GLY A 116 -9.85 -11.71 -3.07
N LEU A 117 -10.64 -10.78 -2.54
CA LEU A 117 -11.05 -10.74 -1.15
C LEU A 117 -12.56 -10.60 -1.05
N PHE A 118 -13.11 -11.25 -0.02
CA PHE A 118 -14.47 -11.03 0.44
C PHE A 118 -14.40 -10.25 1.75
N LEU A 119 -14.79 -8.98 1.73
CA LEU A 119 -14.92 -8.17 2.93
C LEU A 119 -16.31 -8.38 3.50
N LYS A 120 -16.40 -9.14 4.59
CA LYS A 120 -17.64 -9.31 5.35
C LYS A 120 -17.84 -8.10 6.25
N THR A 121 -18.65 -7.14 5.79
CA THR A 121 -18.95 -5.95 6.56
C THR A 121 -20.27 -6.10 7.32
N ASN A 122 -20.50 -5.23 8.29
CA ASN A 122 -21.80 -5.13 8.95
C ASN A 122 -22.91 -4.64 8.01
N CYS A 123 -22.55 -4.11 6.84
CA CYS A 123 -23.45 -3.57 5.82
C CYS A 123 -23.68 -4.52 4.64
N GLY A 124 -23.08 -5.72 4.66
CA GLY A 124 -23.10 -6.68 3.57
C GLY A 124 -21.70 -7.11 3.14
N ASP A 125 -21.65 -8.07 2.22
CA ASP A 125 -20.40 -8.59 1.69
C ASP A 125 -19.95 -7.74 0.48
N ILE A 126 -18.66 -7.41 0.44
CA ILE A 126 -18.02 -6.75 -0.71
C ILE A 126 -17.02 -7.72 -1.29
N GLU A 127 -17.22 -8.11 -2.54
CA GLU A 127 -16.28 -8.93 -3.30
C GLU A 127 -15.36 -8.02 -4.11
N ILE A 128 -14.06 -8.26 -4.00
CA ILE A 128 -13.02 -7.53 -4.71
C ILE A 128 -12.19 -8.56 -5.45
N GLU A 129 -12.25 -8.55 -6.78
CA GLU A 129 -11.33 -9.30 -7.62
C GLU A 129 -10.03 -8.51 -7.83
N PHE A 130 -8.91 -9.22 -7.87
CA PHE A 130 -7.60 -8.63 -8.07
C PHE A 130 -7.17 -8.70 -9.53
N GLU A 131 -6.55 -7.61 -9.96
CA GLU A 131 -5.91 -7.51 -11.28
C GLU A 131 -4.74 -8.51 -11.39
N PRO A 132 -4.73 -9.38 -12.41
CA PRO A 132 -3.68 -10.40 -12.59
C PRO A 132 -2.27 -9.81 -12.70
N ASN A 133 -2.15 -8.57 -13.19
CA ASN A 133 -0.89 -7.87 -13.39
C ASN A 133 -0.37 -7.13 -12.15
N ALA A 134 -1.01 -7.29 -10.98
CA ALA A 134 -0.62 -6.67 -9.72
C ALA A 134 -0.20 -7.72 -8.65
N PRO A 135 0.86 -8.52 -8.88
CA PRO A 135 1.22 -9.64 -8.01
C PRO A 135 1.63 -9.21 -6.61
N THR A 136 2.36 -8.10 -6.47
CA THR A 136 2.77 -7.58 -5.15
C THR A 136 1.57 -7.13 -4.32
N LEU A 137 0.63 -6.40 -4.94
CA LEU A 137 -0.62 -5.99 -4.29
C LEU A 137 -1.41 -7.21 -3.83
N THR A 138 -1.60 -8.17 -4.74
CA THR A 138 -2.35 -9.40 -4.49
C THR A 138 -1.75 -10.17 -3.30
N LYS A 139 -0.42 -10.36 -3.28
CA LYS A 139 0.27 -11.01 -2.16
C LYS A 139 0.08 -10.25 -0.85
N ASN A 140 0.25 -8.93 -0.85
CA ASN A 140 0.07 -8.12 0.36
C ASN A 140 -1.36 -8.21 0.90
N MET A 141 -2.35 -8.05 0.04
CA MET A 141 -3.76 -8.07 0.45
C MET A 141 -4.19 -9.45 0.97
N ILE A 142 -3.77 -10.53 0.31
CA ILE A 142 -4.04 -11.90 0.77
C ILE A 142 -3.31 -12.20 2.09
N PHE A 143 -2.06 -11.75 2.23
CA PHE A 143 -1.30 -11.90 3.46
C PHE A 143 -1.98 -11.20 4.63
N LEU A 144 -2.41 -9.95 4.45
CA LEU A 144 -3.02 -9.12 5.48
C LEU A 144 -4.42 -9.60 5.85
N ALA A 145 -5.24 -9.99 4.87
CA ALA A 145 -6.57 -10.52 5.15
C ALA A 145 -6.54 -11.81 5.97
N ASN A 146 -5.50 -12.63 5.82
CA ASN A 146 -5.35 -13.92 6.51
C ASN A 146 -4.27 -13.92 7.61
N THR A 147 -3.67 -12.76 7.89
CA THR A 147 -2.59 -12.49 8.88
C THR A 147 -1.49 -13.55 9.00
N GLY A 148 -0.95 -13.99 7.87
CA GLY A 148 0.25 -14.83 7.83
C GLY A 148 0.03 -16.34 7.89
N ALA A 149 -1.20 -16.83 7.72
CA ALA A 149 -1.37 -18.23 7.34
C ALA A 149 -0.87 -18.42 5.89
N PRO A 150 0.04 -19.38 5.62
CA PRO A 150 0.37 -19.73 4.24
C PRO A 150 -0.93 -20.12 3.53
N VAL A 151 -1.11 -19.59 2.32
CA VAL A 151 -2.23 -19.91 1.43
C VAL A 151 -2.03 -21.33 0.90
N GLN A 152 -2.15 -22.30 1.80
CA GLN A 152 -2.28 -23.72 1.52
C GLN A 152 -3.05 -24.35 2.68
N ARG A 153 -4.27 -23.84 2.95
CA ARG A 153 -5.26 -24.64 3.67
C ARG A 153 -5.68 -25.75 2.71
N ILE A 154 -5.01 -26.90 2.76
CA ILE A 154 -5.63 -28.14 2.29
C ILE A 154 -6.79 -28.38 3.26
N PRO A 155 -8.05 -28.47 2.80
CA PRO A 155 -9.16 -28.82 3.69
C PRO A 155 -8.85 -30.18 4.35
N GLY A 156 -8.65 -30.22 5.68
CA GLY A 156 -8.48 -31.46 6.44
C GLY A 156 -7.14 -31.66 7.18
N ASP A 157 -6.21 -30.70 7.20
CA ASP A 157 -4.96 -30.82 7.97
C ASP A 157 -5.04 -30.21 9.39
N GLU A 158 -5.80 -30.86 10.28
CA GLU A 158 -5.94 -30.43 11.68
C GLU A 158 -4.60 -30.45 12.48
N LYS A 159 -3.51 -30.93 11.88
CA LYS A 159 -2.19 -31.08 12.52
C LYS A 159 -1.27 -29.87 12.38
N SER A 160 -1.59 -28.89 11.55
CA SER A 160 -0.87 -27.61 11.56
C SER A 160 -1.50 -26.73 12.63
N GLY A 161 -0.85 -26.63 13.80
CA GLY A 161 -1.29 -25.89 15.00
C GLY A 161 -1.43 -24.37 14.83
N VAL A 162 -1.93 -23.90 13.69
CA VAL A 162 -2.22 -22.52 13.37
C VAL A 162 -3.47 -22.12 14.14
N LYS A 163 -3.27 -21.49 15.30
CA LYS A 163 -4.30 -20.75 16.03
C LYS A 163 -5.04 -19.84 15.04
N ASN A 164 -6.36 -19.72 15.17
CA ASN A 164 -7.14 -18.73 14.44
C ASN A 164 -6.57 -17.34 14.74
N VAL A 165 -5.77 -16.78 13.82
CA VAL A 165 -5.24 -15.43 13.91
C VAL A 165 -6.30 -14.52 13.29
N GLU A 166 -6.77 -13.52 14.05
CA GLU A 166 -7.64 -12.46 13.51
C GLU A 166 -6.91 -11.74 12.37
N GLY A 167 -7.58 -11.60 11.23
CA GLY A 167 -7.08 -10.88 10.06
C GLY A 167 -6.73 -9.43 10.37
N TYR A 168 -5.84 -8.83 9.58
CA TYR A 168 -5.37 -7.47 9.79
C TYR A 168 -6.55 -6.49 9.64
N PHE A 169 -7.41 -6.73 8.66
CA PHE A 169 -8.59 -5.91 8.41
C PHE A 169 -9.77 -6.19 9.35
N ASP A 170 -9.71 -7.25 10.17
CA ASP A 170 -10.82 -7.61 11.06
C ASP A 170 -11.13 -6.48 12.05
N ASN A 171 -12.42 -6.18 12.20
CA ASN A 171 -12.94 -5.10 13.05
C ASN A 171 -12.39 -3.70 12.72
N SER A 172 -11.76 -3.51 11.55
CA SER A 172 -11.26 -2.20 11.11
C SER A 172 -12.39 -1.39 10.46
N PRO A 173 -12.56 -0.10 10.79
CA PRO A 173 -13.59 0.71 10.17
C PRO A 173 -13.19 1.17 8.76
N CYS A 174 -14.19 1.41 7.91
CA CYS A 174 -14.02 2.26 6.75
C CYS A 174 -14.18 3.72 7.20
N HIS A 175 -13.07 4.43 7.34
CA HIS A 175 -13.03 5.73 8.02
C HIS A 175 -13.46 6.90 7.13
N ARG A 176 -13.54 6.71 5.81
CA ARG A 176 -13.90 7.78 4.88
C ARG A 176 -14.87 7.31 3.81
N LEU A 177 -15.99 8.02 3.73
CA LEU A 177 -16.98 7.92 2.66
C LEU A 177 -17.15 9.31 2.05
N THR A 178 -16.89 9.46 0.76
CA THR A 178 -17.19 10.70 0.03
C THR A 178 -18.32 10.44 -0.97
N THR A 179 -19.42 11.18 -0.85
CA THR A 179 -20.60 11.05 -1.73
C THR A 179 -20.75 12.21 -2.72
N SER A 180 -19.68 13.01 -2.88
CA SER A 180 -19.58 14.08 -3.86
C SER A 180 -18.14 14.15 -4.38
N GLY A 181 -17.96 14.56 -5.63
CA GLY A 181 -16.64 14.63 -6.26
C GLY A 181 -16.10 13.25 -6.62
N ILE A 182 -15.10 12.76 -5.87
CA ILE A 182 -14.36 11.52 -6.22
C ILE A 182 -15.01 10.19 -5.80
N PHE A 183 -16.20 10.20 -5.19
CA PHE A 183 -16.97 8.99 -4.81
C PHE A 183 -16.15 7.79 -4.31
N VAL A 184 -15.62 7.86 -3.09
CA VAL A 184 -14.72 6.83 -2.52
C VAL A 184 -15.24 6.34 -1.18
N LEU A 185 -15.19 5.02 -0.98
CA LEU A 185 -15.18 4.38 0.33
C LEU A 185 -13.76 3.88 0.60
N GLN A 186 -13.11 4.43 1.63
CA GLN A 186 -11.74 4.10 2.00
C GLN A 186 -11.71 3.32 3.31
N CYS A 187 -11.07 2.15 3.28
CA CYS A 187 -10.94 1.22 4.38
C CYS A 187 -9.48 0.74 4.50
N GLY A 188 -9.19 -0.11 5.48
CA GLY A 188 -7.90 -0.79 5.60
C GLY A 188 -6.98 -0.27 6.71
N ASP A 189 -7.40 0.74 7.46
CA ASP A 189 -6.69 1.24 8.64
C ASP A 189 -7.32 0.68 9.92
N PRO A 190 -6.62 -0.20 10.68
CA PRO A 190 -7.12 -0.78 11.92
C PRO A 190 -7.32 0.19 13.08
N THR A 191 -6.78 1.42 12.97
CA THR A 191 -7.01 2.50 13.94
C THR A 191 -8.21 3.36 13.57
N GLY A 192 -8.56 3.39 12.28
CA GLY A 192 -9.62 4.23 11.74
C GLY A 192 -9.31 5.72 11.67
N THR A 193 -8.06 6.14 11.85
CA THR A 193 -7.68 7.56 11.79
C THR A 193 -7.47 8.05 10.36
N GLY A 194 -7.23 7.14 9.42
CA GLY A 194 -6.84 7.44 8.05
C GLY A 194 -5.35 7.69 7.87
N THR A 195 -4.53 7.30 8.85
CA THR A 195 -3.07 7.52 8.87
C THR A 195 -2.27 6.24 9.11
N GLY A 196 -2.93 5.08 8.96
CA GLY A 196 -2.34 3.75 9.17
C GLY A 196 -1.26 3.35 8.16
#